data_AF-X1B1G4-F1
#
_entry.id   AF-X1B1G4-F1
#
_cell.length_a   1.000
_cell.length_b   1.000
_cell.length_c   1.000
_cell.angle_alpha   90.00
_cell.angle_beta   90.00
_cell.angle_gamma   90.00
#
_symmetry.space_group_name_H-M   'P 1'
#
loop_
_entity.id
_entity.type
_entity.pdbx_description
1 polymer ?
#
loop_
_entity_poly.entity_id
_entity_poly.type
_entity_poly.pdbx_seq_one_letter_code
_entity_poly.pdbx_strand_id
1 'polypeptide(L)'
;MANKARLGLYLEDEEIKRQIKVAAAKRGVTVTNYCAQAIEERLVRDGERSAEGENKNKASLLSRMDKLRQEIGSIGISTAELVEEGRRR
;
A
#
# COMPACT_ATOMS: atom_id res chain seq x y z
N MET A 1 -19.40 -4.98 9.15
CA MET A 1 -18.93 -6.30 8.68
C MET A 1 -18.06 -6.06 7.47
N ALA A 2 -16.78 -6.46 7.48
CA ALA A 2 -15.89 -6.20 6.35
C ALA A 2 -16.30 -7.07 5.16
N ASN A 3 -16.66 -6.45 4.04
CA ASN A 3 -16.97 -7.15 2.79
C ASN A 3 -15.71 -7.86 2.28
N LYS A 4 -15.62 -9.18 2.50
CA LYS A 4 -14.53 -9.99 1.97
C LYS A 4 -14.83 -10.35 0.51
N ALA A 5 -14.05 -9.81 -0.42
CA ALA A 5 -14.07 -10.24 -1.81
C ALA A 5 -13.37 -11.61 -1.95
N ARG A 6 -13.92 -12.52 -2.76
CA ARG A 6 -13.31 -13.83 -3.06
C ARG A 6 -12.52 -13.72 -4.35
N LEU A 7 -11.27 -14.16 -4.32
CA LEU A 7 -10.41 -14.30 -5.50
C LEU A 7 -10.15 -15.80 -5.73
N GLY A 8 -10.55 -16.31 -6.89
CA GLY A 8 -10.21 -17.66 -7.34
C GLY A 8 -8.91 -17.63 -8.15
N LEU A 9 -7.93 -18.45 -7.76
CA LEU A 9 -6.63 -18.54 -8.43
C LEU A 9 -6.49 -19.94 -9.03
N TYR A 10 -6.23 -19.99 -10.34
CA TYR A 10 -5.77 -21.20 -11.00
C TYR A 10 -4.24 -21.19 -10.99
N LEU A 11 -3.65 -22.31 -10.58
CA LEU A 11 -2.21 -22.52 -10.59
C LEU A 11 -1.87 -23.41 -11.78
N GLU A 12 -0.79 -23.07 -12.50
CA GLU A 12 -0.34 -23.84 -13.65
C GLU A 12 0.21 -25.23 -13.25
N ASP A 13 0.73 -25.35 -12.03
CA ASP A 13 1.37 -26.58 -11.54
C ASP A 13 0.91 -26.99 -10.12
N GLU A 14 0.69 -28.30 -9.93
CA GLU A 14 0.45 -28.94 -8.64
C GLU A 14 1.69 -28.83 -7.72
N GLU A 15 2.90 -28.76 -8.27
CA GLU A 15 4.12 -28.56 -7.49
C GLU A 15 4.11 -27.21 -6.76
N ILE A 16 3.68 -26.14 -7.43
CA ILE A 16 3.54 -24.80 -6.84
C ILE A 16 2.54 -24.83 -5.69
N LYS A 17 1.41 -25.51 -5.86
CA LYS A 17 0.41 -25.72 -4.80
C LYS A 17 1.01 -26.43 -3.58
N ARG A 18 1.87 -27.44 -3.80
CA ARG A 18 2.56 -28.15 -2.72
C ARG A 18 3.57 -27.25 -2.00
N GLN A 19 4.35 -26.48 -2.75
CA GLN A 19 5.31 -25.53 -2.17
C GLN A 19 4.62 -24.46 -1.33
N ILE A 20 3.50 -23.90 -1.81
CA ILE A 20 2.69 -22.93 -1.07
C ILE A 20 2.19 -23.55 0.25
N LYS A 21 1.66 -24.78 0.23
CA LYS A 21 1.21 -25.47 1.44
C LYS A 21 2.35 -25.64 2.46
N VAL A 22 3.52 -26.07 1.99
CA VAL A 22 4.70 -26.23 2.85
C VAL A 22 5.15 -24.89 3.42
N ALA A 23 5.19 -23.83 2.61
CA ALA A 23 5.59 -22.50 3.06
C ALA A 23 4.60 -21.90 4.07
N ALA A 24 3.29 -22.07 3.85
CA ALA A 24 2.25 -21.66 4.78
C ALA A 24 2.37 -22.41 6.11
N ALA A 25 2.57 -23.74 6.06
CA ALA A 25 2.78 -24.56 7.25
C ALA A 25 4.05 -24.15 8.03
N LYS A 26 5.17 -23.87 7.34
CA LYS A 26 6.40 -23.37 7.97
C LYS A 26 6.20 -22.06 8.72
N ARG A 27 5.29 -21.20 8.24
CA ARG A 27 4.95 -19.92 8.88
C ARG A 27 3.79 -20.02 9.87
N GLY A 28 3.19 -21.20 10.05
CA GLY A 28 2.05 -21.40 10.95
C GLY A 28 0.77 -20.67 10.52
N VAL A 29 0.63 -20.34 9.23
CA VAL A 29 -0.52 -19.60 8.69
C VAL A 29 -1.31 -20.46 7.71
N THR A 30 -2.57 -20.08 7.46
CA THR A 30 -3.38 -20.73 6.43
C THR A 30 -2.83 -20.40 5.03
N VAL A 31 -3.06 -21.29 4.07
CA VAL A 31 -2.69 -21.09 2.66
C VAL A 31 -3.26 -19.78 2.12
N THR A 32 -4.52 -19.48 2.46
CA THR A 32 -5.18 -18.24 2.04
C THR A 32 -4.49 -17.00 2.59
N ASN A 33 -4.11 -17.00 3.88
CA ASN A 33 -3.40 -15.87 4.47
C ASN A 33 -2.00 -15.71 3.89
N TYR A 34 -1.30 -16.83 3.66
CA TYR A 34 0.01 -16.81 3.02
C TYR A 34 -0.05 -16.16 1.63
N CYS A 35 -1.01 -16.57 0.80
CA CYS A 35 -1.21 -15.99 -0.52
C CYS A 35 -1.64 -14.52 -0.44
N ALA A 36 -2.54 -14.16 0.47
CA ALA A 36 -2.99 -12.79 0.65
C ALA A 36 -1.83 -11.85 1.02
N GLN A 37 -0.96 -12.27 1.97
CA GLN A 37 0.22 -11.51 2.35
C GLN A 37 1.20 -11.37 1.19
N ALA A 38 1.45 -12.45 0.44
CA ALA A 38 2.35 -12.40 -0.71
C ALA A 38 1.85 -11.44 -1.80
N ILE A 39 0.53 -11.42 -2.05
CA ILE A 39 -0.09 -10.49 -3.00
C ILE A 39 0.02 -9.05 -2.48
N GLU A 40 -0.24 -8.82 -1.20
CA GLU A 40 -0.14 -7.49 -0.60
C GLU A 40 1.29 -6.93 -0.66
N GLU A 41 2.28 -7.72 -0.27
CA GLU A 41 3.70 -7.36 -0.38
C GLU A 41 4.11 -7.06 -1.83
N ARG A 42 3.54 -7.80 -2.80
CA ARG A 42 3.82 -7.59 -4.22
C ARG A 42 3.20 -6.30 -4.72
N LEU A 43 1.94 -6.03 -4.38
CA LEU A 43 1.26 -4.78 -4.73
C LEU A 43 1.97 -3.55 -4.14
N VAL A 44 2.53 -3.67 -2.93
CA VAL A 44 3.36 -2.60 -2.35
C VAL A 44 4.65 -2.41 -3.13
N ARG A 45 5.35 -3.50 -3.48
CA ARG A 45 6.57 -3.44 -4.28
C ARG A 45 6.36 -2.86 -5.67
N ASP A 46 5.24 -3.19 -6.29
CA ASP A 46 4.87 -2.73 -7.63
C ASP A 46 4.27 -1.30 -7.60
N GLY A 47 4.09 -0.70 -6.41
CA GLY A 47 3.55 0.66 -6.24
C GLY A 47 2.03 0.77 -6.41
N GLU A 48 1.35 -0.34 -6.68
CA GLU A 48 -0.10 -0.46 -6.86
C GLU A 48 -0.88 -0.29 -5.54
N ARG A 49 -0.21 -0.50 -4.40
CA ARG A 49 -0.75 -0.22 -3.07
C ARG A 49 0.27 0.53 -2.25
N SER A 50 -0.09 1.71 -1.73
CA SER A 50 0.77 2.37 -0.74
C SER A 50 0.90 1.47 0.49
N ALA A 51 2.12 1.28 0.99
CA ALA A 51 2.33 0.55 2.23
C ALA A 51 1.45 1.19 3.33
N GLU A 52 0.79 0.38 4.16
CA GLU A 52 -0.02 0.87 5.27
C GLU A 52 0.87 1.65 6.25
N GLY A 53 0.99 2.96 6.01
CA GLY A 53 1.94 3.85 6.69
C GLY A 53 2.46 4.98 5.81
N GLU A 54 2.61 4.77 4.49
CA GLU A 54 3.12 5.81 3.58
C GLU A 54 2.16 6.98 3.43
N ASN A 55 0.85 6.74 3.34
CA ASN A 55 -0.13 7.83 3.25
C ASN A 55 -0.17 8.67 4.54
N LYS A 56 0.00 8.05 5.71
CA LYS A 56 0.07 8.78 6.99
C LYS A 56 1.36 9.59 7.11
N ASN A 57 2.48 9.00 6.73
CA ASN A 57 3.78 9.67 6.74
C ASN A 57 3.82 10.81 5.73
N LYS A 58 3.30 10.61 4.52
CA LYS A 58 3.24 11.64 3.47
C LYS A 58 2.35 12.82 3.90
N ALA A 59 1.17 12.55 4.47
CA ALA A 59 0.31 13.60 5.04
C ALA A 59 1.00 14.36 6.18
N SER A 60 1.70 13.67 7.08
CA SER A 60 2.44 14.33 8.18
C SER A 60 3.62 15.17 7.69
N LEU A 61 4.32 14.71 6.63
CA LEU A 61 5.44 15.43 6.02
C LEU A 61 4.93 16.67 5.28
N LEU A 62 3.85 16.55 4.51
CA LEU A 62 3.20 17.67 3.83
C LEU A 62 2.73 18.73 4.85
N SER A 63 2.07 18.30 5.93
CA SER A 63 1.62 19.22 6.99
C SER A 63 2.79 19.93 7.69
N ARG A 64 3.95 19.28 7.82
CA ARG A 64 5.17 19.90 8.37
C ARG A 64 5.79 20.91 7.39
N MET A 65 5.76 20.63 6.09
CA MET A 65 6.21 21.56 5.04
C MET A 65 5.30 22.78 4.92
N ASP A 66 3.99 22.60 5.11
CA ASP A 66 3.01 23.70 5.11
C ASP A 66 3.26 24.68 6.26
N LYS A 67 3.53 24.16 7.47
CA LYS A 67 3.90 24.99 8.63
C LYS A 67 5.16 25.80 8.36
N LEU A 68 6.20 25.16 7.82
CA LEU A 68 7.45 25.85 7.46
C LEU A 68 7.23 26.92 6.38
N ARG A 69 6.32 26.72 5.42
CA ARG A 69 5.97 27.73 4.43
C ARG A 69 5.17 28.89 5.01
N GLN A 70 4.27 28.64 5.96
CA GLN A 70 3.57 29.69 6.69
C GLN A 70 4.53 30.55 7.53
N GLU A 71 5.57 29.93 8.08
CA GLU A 71 6.57 30.63 8.91
C GLU A 71 7.62 31.39 8.08
N ILE A 72 7.98 30.91 6.89
CA ILE A 72 9.14 31.42 6.12
C ILE A 72 8.73 32.10 4.79
N GLY A 73 7.57 31.80 4.22
CA GLY A 73 7.21 32.16 2.85
C GLY A 73 6.39 33.44 2.71
N SER A 74 6.72 34.27 1.70
CA SER A 74 5.97 35.47 1.30
C SER A 74 4.65 35.18 0.55
N ILE A 75 4.36 33.91 0.24
CA ILE A 75 3.16 33.47 -0.50
C ILE A 75 2.55 32.30 0.28
N GLY A 76 1.46 32.56 1.00
CA GLY A 76 0.80 31.63 1.93
C GLY A 76 -0.04 30.53 1.27
N ILE A 77 0.44 29.92 0.19
CA ILE A 77 -0.28 28.83 -0.50
C ILE A 77 0.23 27.48 0.00
N SER A 78 -0.69 26.60 0.37
CA SER A 78 -0.35 25.28 0.90
C SER A 78 0.21 24.34 -0.18
N THR A 79 1.08 23.42 0.21
CA THR A 79 1.58 22.34 -0.66
C THR A 79 0.44 21.46 -1.16
N ALA A 80 -0.60 21.26 -0.35
CA ALA A 80 -1.79 20.52 -0.74
C ALA A 80 -2.51 21.16 -1.95
N GLU A 81 -2.71 22.48 -1.92
CA GLU A 81 -3.33 23.22 -3.04
C GLU A 81 -2.50 23.14 -4.32
N LEU A 82 -1.18 23.26 -4.23
CA LEU A 82 -0.29 23.15 -5.40
C LEU A 82 -0.29 21.75 -6.02
N VAL A 83 -0.35 20.70 -5.19
CA VAL A 83 -0.43 19.31 -5.66
C VAL A 83 -1.78 19.03 -6.30
N GLU A 84 -2.87 19.57 -5.76
CA GLU A 84 -4.18 19.49 -6.40
C GLU A 84 -4.21 20.21 -7.75
N GLU A 85 -3.64 21.41 -7.84
CA GLU A 85 -3.58 22.18 -9.07
C GLU A 85 -2.76 21.47 -10.16
N GLY A 86 -1.64 20.84 -9.76
CA GLY A 86 -0.83 20.00 -10.67
C GLY A 86 -1.53 18.70 -11.11
N ARG A 87 -2.49 18.18 -10.34
CA ARG A 87 -3.27 16.99 -10.70
C ARG A 87 -4.48 17.28 -11.59
N ARG A 88 -4.96 18.52 -11.62
CA ARG A 88 -6.08 18.94 -12.47
C ARG A 88 -5.66 19.32 -13.90
N ARG A 89 -4.36 19.44 -14.16
CA ARG A 89 -3.78 19.57 -15.50
C ARG A 89 -3.33 18.22 -16.02
#